data_AF-A0A4P7QZD2-F1
#
_entry.id   AF-A0A4P7QZD2-F1
#
_cell.length_a   1.000
_cell.length_b   1.000
_cell.length_c   1.000
_cell.angle_alpha   90.00
_cell.angle_beta   90.00
_cell.angle_gamma   90.00
#
_symmetry.space_group_name_H-M   'P 1'
#
loop_
_entity.id
_entity.type
_entity.pdbx_description
1 polymer ?
#
loop_
_entity_poly.entity_id
_entity_poly.type
_entity_poly.pdbx_seq_one_letter_code
_entity_poly.pdbx_strand_id
1 'polypeptide(L)' 'MNAGLAVRSKPAYIIVENSGMVGEKDVAKFGTQNAAWAWLNRTYSDVERDHESPHCLFPDVCLEQDGSRTYDI' A
#
# COMPACT_ATOMS: atom_id res chain seq x y z
N MET A 1 -13.74 16.65 32.75
CA MET A 1 -12.55 15.92 32.26
C MET A 1 -12.97 15.20 30.98
N ASN A 2 -12.73 15.78 29.80
CA ASN A 2 -13.03 15.12 28.53
C ASN A 2 -11.82 14.26 28.16
N ALA A 3 -11.88 12.97 28.51
CA ALA A 3 -11.03 11.99 27.88
C ALA A 3 -11.51 11.85 26.43
N GLY A 4 -10.90 12.64 25.52
CA GLY A 4 -11.07 12.45 24.09
C GLY A 4 -10.56 11.06 23.74
N LEU A 5 -11.49 10.12 23.61
CA LEU A 5 -11.20 8.81 23.03
C LEU A 5 -10.76 9.09 21.59
N ALA A 6 -9.46 9.13 21.34
CA ALA A 6 -8.92 9.29 19.99
C ALA A 6 -9.53 8.17 19.15
N VAL A 7 -10.44 8.54 18.25
CA VAL A 7 -11.05 7.59 17.32
C VAL A 7 -9.92 7.15 16.40
N ARG A 8 -9.31 5.99 16.71
CA ARG A 8 -8.29 5.41 15.85
C ARG A 8 -8.94 5.11 14.51
N SER A 9 -8.31 5.57 13.45
CA SER A 9 -8.79 5.26 12.10
C SER A 9 -8.59 3.77 11.87
N LYS A 10 -9.56 3.11 11.22
CA LYS A 10 -9.38 1.71 10.83
C LYS A 10 -8.15 1.62 9.91
N PRO A 11 -7.30 0.60 10.08
CA PRO A 11 -6.16 0.40 9.20
C PRO A 11 -6.63 0.24 7.76
N ALA A 12 -5.85 0.76 6.83
CA ALA A 12 -6.09 0.60 5.42
C ALA A 12 -4.83 0.16 4.69
N TYR A 13 -5.00 -0.71 3.71
CA TYR A 13 -3.93 -1.27 2.91
C TYR A 13 -3.99 -0.64 1.53
N ILE A 14 -3.00 0.17 1.22
CA ILE A 14 -2.92 1.00 0.02
C ILE A 14 -1.93 0.35 -0.94
N ILE A 15 -2.35 0.16 -2.18
CA ILE A 15 -1.43 -0.21 -3.26
C ILE A 15 -0.76 1.06 -3.73
N VAL A 16 0.57 1.07 -3.72
CA VAL A 16 1.39 2.15 -4.25
C VAL A 16 2.12 1.68 -5.50
N GLU A 17 2.30 2.57 -6.48
CA GLU A 17 3.30 2.43 -7.55
C GLU A 17 4.50 3.32 -7.23
N ASN A 18 5.68 2.93 -7.71
CA ASN A 18 6.95 3.60 -7.40
C ASN A 18 7.20 3.66 -5.89
N SER A 19 6.92 2.57 -5.17
CA SER A 19 7.11 2.48 -3.71
C SER A 19 8.53 2.83 -3.31
N GLY A 20 8.70 3.81 -2.42
CA GLY A 20 10.01 4.27 -1.96
C GLY A 20 10.83 5.06 -3.00
N MET A 21 10.23 5.40 -4.14
CA MET A 21 10.87 6.09 -5.26
C MET A 21 10.26 7.48 -5.50
N VAL A 22 10.98 8.34 -6.22
CA VAL A 22 10.43 9.64 -6.65
C VAL A 22 9.22 9.40 -7.57
N GLY A 23 8.09 10.02 -7.26
CA GLY A 23 6.85 9.83 -8.01
C GLY A 23 5.97 8.67 -7.50
N GLU A 24 6.16 8.25 -6.25
CA GLU A 24 5.24 7.36 -5.55
C GLU A 24 3.80 7.88 -5.64
N LYS A 25 2.86 6.99 -5.91
CA LYS A 25 1.43 7.33 -5.98
C LYS A 25 0.55 6.18 -5.47
N ASP A 26 -0.54 6.56 -4.83
CA ASP A 26 -1.58 5.63 -4.39
C ASP A 26 -2.45 5.22 -5.60
N VAL A 27 -2.65 3.91 -5.78
CA VAL A 27 -3.40 3.33 -6.90
C VAL A 27 -4.74 2.76 -6.45
N ALA A 28 -4.78 2.09 -5.30
CA ALA A 28 -5.99 1.46 -4.76
C ALA A 28 -5.93 1.36 -3.24
N LYS A 29 -7.09 1.24 -2.57
CA LYS A 29 -7.20 1.16 -1.10
C LYS A 29 -8.15 0.03 -0.68
N PHE A 30 -7.72 -0.75 0.30
CA PHE A 30 -8.42 -1.94 0.78
C PHE A 30 -8.51 -1.95 2.30
N GLY A 31 -9.54 -2.63 2.84
CA GLY A 31 -9.71 -2.80 4.28
C GLY A 31 -8.91 -3.95 4.88
N THR A 32 -8.29 -4.82 4.06
CA THR A 32 -7.49 -5.97 4.52
C THR A 32 -6.26 -6.17 3.64
N GLN A 33 -5.18 -6.68 4.25
CA GLN A 33 -3.91 -6.98 3.57
C GLN A 33 -4.09 -8.00 2.45
N ASN A 34 -4.83 -9.08 2.72
CA ASN A 34 -5.09 -10.13 1.74
C ASN A 34 -5.82 -9.61 0.50
N ALA A 35 -6.78 -8.70 0.66
CA ALA A 35 -7.49 -8.12 -0.49
C ALA A 35 -6.55 -7.24 -1.32
N ALA A 36 -5.67 -6.48 -0.67
CA ALA A 36 -4.66 -5.67 -1.33
C ALA A 36 -3.69 -6.54 -2.14
N TRP A 37 -3.05 -7.54 -1.51
CA TRP A 37 -2.14 -8.45 -2.20
C TRP A 37 -2.81 -9.24 -3.32
N ALA A 38 -4.04 -9.73 -3.11
CA ALA A 38 -4.79 -10.43 -4.16
C ALA A 38 -5.07 -9.52 -5.36
N TRP A 39 -5.41 -8.25 -5.12
CA TRP A 39 -5.61 -7.28 -6.18
C TRP A 39 -4.30 -6.94 -6.90
N LEU A 40 -3.22 -6.69 -6.15
CA LEU A 40 -1.89 -6.40 -6.70
C LEU A 40 -1.44 -7.54 -7.62
N ASN A 41 -1.52 -8.78 -7.14
CA ASN A 41 -1.08 -9.97 -7.87
C ASN A 41 -1.92 -10.27 -9.12
N ARG A 42 -3.16 -9.80 -9.17
CA ARG A 42 -4.04 -9.93 -10.33
C ARG A 42 -3.85 -8.80 -11.34
N THR A 43 -3.45 -7.62 -10.87
CA THR A 43 -3.42 -6.40 -11.68
C THR A 43 -2.09 -6.19 -12.37
N TYR A 44 -0.99 -6.44 -11.66
CA TYR A 44 0.35 -6.34 -12.21
C TYR A 44 0.85 -7.71 -12.67
N SER A 45 1.46 -7.72 -13.85
CA SER A 45 2.19 -8.87 -14.36
C SER A 45 3.45 -9.16 -13.54
N ASP A 46 4.07 -10.32 -13.75
CA ASP A 46 5.36 -10.65 -13.12
C ASP A 46 6.44 -9.64 -13.50
N VAL A 47 6.45 -9.18 -14.75
CA VAL A 47 7.45 -8.24 -15.29
C VAL A 47 7.32 -6.83 -14.67
N GLU A 48 6.10 -6.43 -14.30
CA GLU A 48 5.85 -5.14 -13.62
C GLU A 48 6.17 -5.20 -12.12
N ARG A 49 6.21 -6.41 -11.53
CA ARG A 49 6.54 -6.65 -10.12
C ARG A 49 8.02 -6.98 -9.88
N ASP A 50 8.71 -7.48 -10.89
CA ASP A 50 10.11 -7.86 -10.79
C ASP A 50 11.03 -6.63 -10.70
N HIS A 51 11.72 -6.45 -9.58
CA HIS A 51 12.61 -5.31 -9.33
C HIS A 51 13.86 -5.29 -10.23
N GLU A 52 14.18 -6.38 -10.92
CA GLU A 52 15.27 -6.45 -11.89
C GLU A 52 14.82 -6.11 -13.32
N SER A 53 13.51 -6.08 -13.56
CA SER A 53 12.93 -5.76 -14.86
C SER A 53 13.03 -4.26 -15.17
N PRO A 54 13.36 -3.87 -16.42
CA PRO A 54 13.33 -2.47 -16.85
C PRO A 54 11.90 -1.89 -16.90
N HIS A 55 10.88 -2.74 -16.79
CA HIS A 55 9.47 -2.36 -16.76
C HIS A 55 8.86 -2.45 -15.35
N CYS A 56 9.69 -2.65 -14.32
CA CYS A 56 9.23 -2.65 -12.94
C CYS A 56 8.50 -1.34 -12.60
N LEU A 57 7.31 -1.46 -12.03
CA LEU A 57 6.53 -0.33 -11.50
C LEU A 57 6.71 -0.15 -9.99
N PHE A 58 7.56 -0.98 -9.36
CA PHE A 58 7.74 -1.10 -7.92
C PHE A 58 6.40 -1.08 -7.16
N PRO A 59 5.42 -1.92 -7.54
CA PRO A 59 4.14 -1.96 -6.87
C PRO A 59 4.30 -2.62 -5.50
N ASP A 60 3.74 -2.01 -4.46
CA ASP A 60 3.81 -2.54 -3.10
C ASP A 60 2.54 -2.23 -2.30
N VAL A 61 2.38 -2.88 -1.14
CA VAL A 61 1.28 -2.65 -0.20
C VAL A 61 1.78 -1.86 1.01
N CYS A 62 1.30 -0.63 1.16
CA CYS A 62 1.51 0.21 2.32
C CYS A 62 0.36 0.04 3.33
N LEU A 63 0.67 -0.07 4.62
CA LEU A 63 -0.32 0.07 5.69
C LEU A 63 -0.41 1.53 6.12
N GLU A 64 -1.59 2.12 6.01
CA GLU A 64 -1.92 3.42 6.58
C GLU A 64 -2.76 3.23 7.85
N GLN A 65 -2.23 3.70 8.97
CA GLN A 65 -2.93 3.69 10.25
C GLN A 65 -2.63 4.98 11.03
N ASP A 66 -3.69 5.64 11.51
CA ASP A 66 -3.59 6.88 12.30
C ASP A 66 -2.71 7.96 11.63
N GLY A 67 -2.81 8.06 10.29
CA GLY A 67 -2.07 9.03 9.47
C GLY A 67 -0.60 8.69 9.25
N SER A 68 -0.12 7.56 9.78
CA SER A 68 1.23 7.05 9.57
C SER A 68 1.22 5.93 8.54
N ARG A 69 2.25 5.89 7.70
CA ARG A 69 2.47 4.86 6.69
C ARG A 69 3.59 3.92 7.09
N THR A 70 3.37 2.62 6.91
CA THR A 70 4.37 1.58 7.13
C THR A 70 4.43 0.72 5.88
N TYR A 71 5.65 0.58 5.38
CA TYR A 71 6.03 -0.29 4.28
C TYR A 71 6.70 -1.54 4.91
N ASP A 72 6.79 -2.66 4.19
CA ASP A 72 7.25 -3.97 4.72
C ASP A 72 6.28 -4.67 5.69
N ILE A 73 5.03 -4.89 5.25
CA ILE A 73 3.96 -5.54 6.05
C ILE A 73 3.66 -6.98 5.64
#